data_AF-A0A947WEJ6-F1
#
_entry.id   AF-A0A947WEJ6-F1
#
_cell.length_a   1.000
_cell.length_b   1.000
_cell.length_c   1.000
_cell.angle_alpha   90.00
_cell.angle_beta   90.00
_cell.angle_gamma   90.00
#
_symmetry.space_group_name_H-M   'P 1'
#
loop_
_entity.id
_entity.type
_entity.pdbx_description
1 polymer ?
#
loop_
_entity_poly.entity_id
_entity_poly.type
_entity_poly.pdbx_seq_one_letter_code
_entity_poly.pdbx_strand_id
1 'polypeptide(L)'
;VRTNVLGTDNTLKAAIDNKVRSAIVLSTDKAVNPINAMGISKALMEKVAIAQSRNLAPDETTICVTRYGNVMASRGSVIPLFVSQIKAGQPLTVTDPEMTRFMMSLEDATNLVLFALEKGNSGDTFVQKSPAASLGQLAGVLTDIFASDVPVQIIGTRHGEKKHEALLNREEMIRARDLGRYYQISSDTRDLNYELYFEKGEQKVSREEDYTSENTTQLSDDELKAMLLDLDYIKQELGA
;
A
#
# COMPACT_ATOMS: atom_id res chain seq x y z
N VAL A 1 5.47 -1.59 -17.80
CA VAL A 1 6.39 -2.73 -18.03
C VAL A 1 7.85 -2.29 -18.01
N ARG A 2 8.33 -1.47 -18.98
CA ARG A 2 9.74 -1.06 -19.05
C ARG A 2 10.28 -0.43 -17.76
N THR A 3 9.53 0.48 -17.14
CA THR A 3 9.95 1.13 -15.89
C THR A 3 9.81 0.22 -14.68
N ASN A 4 8.59 -0.18 -14.32
CA ASN A 4 8.34 -0.88 -13.06
C ASN A 4 8.95 -2.29 -13.01
N VAL A 5 9.02 -3.00 -14.14
CA VAL A 5 9.47 -4.40 -14.16
C VAL A 5 10.93 -4.48 -14.60
N LEU A 6 11.23 -4.06 -15.84
CA LEU A 6 12.59 -4.16 -16.37
C LEU A 6 13.56 -3.19 -15.68
N GLY A 7 13.09 -1.99 -15.32
CA GLY A 7 13.90 -1.03 -14.57
C GLY A 7 14.27 -1.56 -13.18
N THR A 8 13.34 -2.23 -12.51
CA THR A 8 13.61 -2.90 -11.23
C THR A 8 14.61 -4.04 -11.41
N ASP A 9 14.41 -4.92 -12.40
CA ASP A 9 15.35 -6.02 -12.69
C ASP A 9 16.78 -5.50 -12.95
N ASN A 10 16.91 -4.47 -13.78
CA ASN A 10 18.19 -3.84 -14.08
C ASN A 10 18.84 -3.24 -12.82
N THR A 11 18.05 -2.57 -11.98
CA THR A 11 18.54 -1.94 -10.75
C THR A 11 19.01 -2.98 -9.75
N LEU A 12 18.25 -4.08 -9.57
CA LEU A 12 18.61 -5.16 -8.66
C LEU A 12 19.86 -5.90 -9.14
N LYS A 13 19.98 -6.21 -10.44
CA LYS A 13 21.21 -6.79 -11.01
C LYS A 13 22.43 -5.92 -10.76
N ALA A 14 22.31 -4.61 -11.04
CA ALA A 14 23.40 -3.67 -10.78
C ALA A 14 23.75 -3.60 -9.28
N ALA A 15 22.75 -3.65 -8.38
CA ALA A 15 22.98 -3.66 -6.94
C ALA A 15 23.75 -4.92 -6.49
N ILE A 16 23.39 -6.09 -7.02
CA ILE A 16 24.06 -7.37 -6.77
C ILE A 16 25.51 -7.33 -7.31
N ASP A 17 25.69 -6.94 -8.57
CA ASP A 17 27.02 -6.86 -9.22
C ASP A 17 27.98 -5.92 -8.47
N ASN A 18 27.45 -4.86 -7.87
CA ASN A 18 28.21 -3.88 -7.07
C ASN A 18 28.23 -4.19 -5.56
N LYS A 19 27.73 -5.35 -5.14
CA LYS A 19 27.71 -5.80 -3.74
C LYS A 19 27.08 -4.78 -2.79
N VAL A 20 26.01 -4.13 -3.23
CA VAL A 20 25.21 -3.25 -2.37
C VAL A 20 24.65 -4.08 -1.22
N ARG A 21 24.71 -3.55 0.00
CA ARG A 21 24.27 -4.29 1.19
C ARG A 21 22.78 -4.68 1.13
N SER A 22 21.93 -3.73 0.75
CA SER A 22 20.47 -3.93 0.75
C SER A 22 19.77 -3.10 -0.32
N ALA A 23 18.71 -3.65 -0.91
CA ALA A 23 17.82 -2.99 -1.85
C ALA A 23 16.36 -3.16 -1.42
N ILE A 24 15.65 -2.04 -1.23
CA ILE A 24 14.23 -2.04 -0.83
C ILE A 24 13.35 -1.64 -2.00
N VAL A 25 12.48 -2.54 -2.44
CA VAL A 25 11.58 -2.35 -3.57
C VAL A 25 10.23 -1.84 -3.07
N LEU A 26 9.84 -0.64 -3.50
CA LEU A 26 8.58 -0.01 -3.09
C LEU A 26 7.42 -0.45 -3.98
N SER A 27 6.42 -1.08 -3.39
CA SER A 27 5.17 -1.51 -4.02
C SER A 27 3.95 -0.81 -3.41
N THR A 28 2.75 -1.24 -3.80
CA THR A 28 1.47 -0.61 -3.48
C THR A 28 0.41 -1.69 -3.24
N ASP A 29 -0.56 -1.40 -2.38
CA ASP A 29 -1.81 -2.17 -2.23
C ASP A 29 -2.47 -2.58 -3.57
N LYS A 30 -2.38 -1.74 -4.60
CA LYS A 30 -2.89 -2.01 -5.95
C LYS A 30 -2.20 -3.18 -6.66
N ALA A 31 -1.09 -3.68 -6.13
CA ALA A 31 -0.42 -4.90 -6.58
C ALA A 31 -1.13 -6.19 -6.11
N VAL A 32 -1.98 -6.12 -5.09
CA VAL A 32 -2.80 -7.25 -4.61
C VAL A 32 -4.07 -7.30 -5.42
N ASN A 33 -4.42 -8.47 -6.00
CA ASN A 33 -5.59 -8.62 -6.89
C ASN A 33 -5.72 -7.47 -7.90
N PRO A 34 -4.69 -7.19 -8.72
CA PRO A 34 -4.58 -5.95 -9.48
C PRO A 34 -5.59 -5.90 -10.65
N ILE A 35 -6.28 -4.78 -10.81
CA ILE A 35 -7.27 -4.57 -11.89
C ILE A 35 -6.83 -3.55 -12.96
N ASN A 36 -5.74 -2.82 -12.70
CA ASN A 36 -5.22 -1.79 -13.61
C ASN A 36 -3.76 -2.06 -13.96
N ALA A 37 -3.31 -1.51 -15.10
CA ALA A 37 -1.97 -1.78 -15.64
C ALA A 37 -0.83 -1.36 -14.69
N MET A 38 -1.05 -0.31 -13.88
CA MET A 38 -0.08 0.14 -12.88
C MET A 38 0.08 -0.93 -11.80
N GLY A 39 -1.03 -1.36 -11.18
CA GLY A 39 -1.06 -2.43 -10.18
C GLY A 39 -0.49 -3.75 -10.70
N ILE A 40 -0.87 -4.17 -11.91
CA ILE A 40 -0.33 -5.39 -12.55
C ILE A 40 1.19 -5.31 -12.70
N SER A 41 1.70 -4.15 -13.15
CA SER A 41 3.14 -3.97 -13.31
C SER A 41 3.91 -3.94 -11.98
N LYS A 42 3.28 -3.49 -10.90
CA LYS A 42 3.84 -3.53 -9.55
C LYS A 42 3.77 -4.94 -8.95
N ALA A 43 2.69 -5.69 -9.18
CA ALA A 43 2.61 -7.09 -8.81
C ALA A 43 3.71 -7.92 -9.49
N LEU A 44 3.93 -7.69 -10.79
CA LEU A 44 5.02 -8.36 -11.52
C LEU A 44 6.41 -7.93 -11.03
N MET A 45 6.58 -6.66 -10.68
CA MET A 45 7.81 -6.15 -10.05
C MET A 45 8.12 -6.88 -8.73
N GLU A 46 7.12 -7.11 -7.87
CA GLU A 46 7.32 -7.88 -6.64
C GLU A 46 7.76 -9.30 -6.92
N LYS A 47 7.16 -9.96 -7.92
CA LYS A 47 7.58 -11.31 -8.34
C LYS A 47 9.01 -11.34 -8.85
N VAL A 48 9.43 -10.32 -9.61
CA VAL A 48 10.83 -10.18 -10.06
C VAL A 48 11.77 -10.02 -8.86
N ALA A 49 11.45 -9.13 -7.91
CA ALA A 49 12.29 -8.90 -6.73
C ALA A 49 12.44 -10.18 -5.87
N ILE A 50 11.34 -10.88 -5.61
CA ILE A 50 11.33 -12.14 -4.84
C ILE A 50 12.04 -13.27 -5.62
N ALA A 51 11.94 -13.30 -6.94
CA ALA A 51 12.66 -14.29 -7.74
C ALA A 51 14.18 -14.05 -7.70
N GLN A 52 14.62 -12.80 -7.78
CA GLN A 52 16.04 -12.45 -7.66
C GLN A 52 16.58 -12.79 -6.28
N SER A 53 15.84 -12.49 -5.21
CA SER A 53 16.29 -12.75 -3.83
C SER A 53 16.57 -14.23 -3.53
N ARG A 54 15.88 -15.16 -4.21
CA ARG A 54 16.03 -16.61 -4.04
C ARG A 54 17.36 -17.16 -4.57
N ASN A 55 17.99 -16.45 -5.50
CA ASN A 55 19.25 -16.89 -6.10
C ASN A 55 20.48 -16.36 -5.34
N LEU A 56 20.27 -15.58 -4.28
CA LEU A 56 21.34 -14.90 -3.55
C LEU A 56 21.76 -15.69 -2.32
N ALA A 57 23.07 -15.78 -2.09
CA ALA A 57 23.61 -16.34 -0.86
C ALA A 57 23.33 -15.41 0.34
N PRO A 58 23.33 -15.94 1.59
CA PRO A 58 23.02 -15.13 2.78
C PRO A 58 23.91 -13.90 3.01
N ASP A 59 25.12 -13.87 2.46
CA ASP A 59 26.10 -12.79 2.55
C ASP A 59 26.09 -11.82 1.35
N GLU A 60 25.21 -12.04 0.38
CA GLU A 60 25.00 -11.14 -0.76
C GLU A 60 23.96 -10.05 -0.48
N THR A 61 23.61 -9.26 -1.50
CA THR A 61 22.63 -8.17 -1.40
C THR A 61 21.29 -8.66 -0.83
N THR A 62 20.85 -8.05 0.27
CA THR A 62 19.51 -8.31 0.81
C THR A 62 18.46 -7.56 0.01
N ILE A 63 17.51 -8.27 -0.60
CA ILE A 63 16.41 -7.66 -1.37
C ILE A 63 15.10 -7.82 -0.61
N CYS A 64 14.47 -6.72 -0.23
CA CYS A 64 13.15 -6.74 0.41
C CYS A 64 12.13 -5.96 -0.42
N VAL A 65 10.86 -6.26 -0.20
CA VAL A 65 9.73 -5.49 -0.74
C VAL A 65 9.02 -4.81 0.42
N THR A 66 8.58 -3.57 0.22
CA THR A 66 7.61 -2.91 1.11
C THR A 66 6.36 -2.60 0.34
N ARG A 67 5.19 -2.92 0.88
CA ARG A 67 3.89 -2.62 0.26
C ARG A 67 3.03 -1.83 1.23
N TYR A 68 2.46 -0.74 0.73
CA TYR A 68 1.63 0.18 1.52
C TYR A 68 0.49 0.77 0.68
N GLY A 69 -0.47 1.40 1.38
CA GLY A 69 -1.61 2.08 0.78
C GLY A 69 -1.25 3.44 0.19
N ASN A 70 -2.26 4.26 -0.11
CA ASN A 70 -1.99 5.64 -0.51
C ASN A 70 -1.43 6.45 0.66
N VAL A 71 -0.37 7.21 0.40
CA VAL A 71 0.15 8.20 1.34
C VAL A 71 -0.76 9.42 1.33
N MET A 72 -1.24 9.82 2.50
CA MET A 72 -2.08 11.00 2.67
C MET A 72 -1.38 12.26 2.18
N ALA A 73 -2.15 13.19 1.59
CA ALA A 73 -1.65 14.43 1.01
C ALA A 73 -0.57 14.29 -0.08
N SER A 74 -0.37 13.09 -0.65
CA SER A 74 0.53 12.91 -1.80
C SER A 74 0.03 13.67 -3.03
N ARG A 75 0.97 14.15 -3.87
CA ARG A 75 0.66 14.94 -5.06
C ARG A 75 -0.31 14.20 -5.99
N GLY A 76 -1.42 14.86 -6.34
CA GLY A 76 -2.45 14.30 -7.22
C GLY A 76 -3.38 13.27 -6.55
N SER A 77 -3.30 13.11 -5.24
CA SER A 77 -4.25 12.28 -4.49
C SER A 77 -5.56 13.02 -4.18
N VAL A 78 -6.51 12.31 -3.58
CA VAL A 78 -7.86 12.82 -3.29
C VAL A 78 -7.87 13.94 -2.25
N ILE A 79 -6.96 13.92 -1.27
CA ILE A 79 -6.91 14.96 -0.22
C ILE A 79 -6.56 16.33 -0.82
N PRO A 80 -5.47 16.51 -1.60
CA PRO A 80 -5.19 17.78 -2.25
C PRO A 80 -6.28 18.21 -3.24
N LEU A 81 -6.90 17.26 -3.94
CA LEU A 81 -8.04 17.56 -4.82
C LEU A 81 -9.20 18.18 -4.04
N PHE A 82 -9.64 17.54 -2.95
CA PHE A 82 -10.75 18.04 -2.14
C PHE A 82 -10.43 19.39 -1.50
N VAL A 83 -9.22 19.55 -0.96
CA VAL A 83 -8.77 20.85 -0.43
C VAL A 83 -8.80 21.93 -1.51
N SER A 84 -8.32 21.64 -2.73
CA SER A 84 -8.37 22.59 -3.84
C SER A 84 -9.80 22.94 -4.26
N GLN A 85 -10.72 21.96 -4.24
CA GLN A 85 -12.14 22.16 -4.54
C GLN A 85 -12.81 23.05 -3.49
N ILE A 86 -12.59 22.76 -2.20
CA ILE A 86 -13.07 23.57 -1.07
C ILE A 86 -12.59 25.02 -1.21
N LYS A 87 -11.28 25.23 -1.39
CA LYS A 87 -10.70 26.58 -1.51
C LYS A 87 -11.18 27.35 -2.75
N ALA A 88 -11.59 26.63 -3.80
CA ALA A 88 -12.17 27.21 -5.01
C ALA A 88 -13.70 27.34 -4.97
N GLY A 89 -14.35 26.99 -3.85
CA GLY A 89 -15.80 26.98 -3.71
C GLY A 89 -16.50 26.00 -4.68
N GLN A 90 -15.79 24.96 -5.12
CA GLN A 90 -16.31 23.95 -6.03
C GLN A 90 -16.87 22.75 -5.25
N PRO A 91 -17.88 22.05 -5.80
CA PRO A 91 -18.36 20.80 -5.22
C PRO A 91 -17.24 19.76 -5.07
N LEU A 92 -17.25 19.02 -3.95
CA LEU A 92 -16.36 17.88 -3.76
C LEU A 92 -16.79 16.73 -4.68
N THR A 93 -15.92 16.29 -5.58
CA THR A 93 -16.23 15.21 -6.51
C THR A 93 -15.90 13.85 -5.90
N VAL A 94 -16.87 13.23 -5.24
CA VAL A 94 -16.73 11.91 -4.62
C VAL A 94 -17.13 10.84 -5.62
N THR A 95 -16.32 9.80 -5.79
CA THR A 95 -16.63 8.69 -6.71
C THR A 95 -17.75 7.82 -6.15
N ASP A 96 -17.42 7.02 -5.14
CA ASP A 96 -18.34 6.20 -4.37
C ASP A 96 -18.05 6.45 -2.88
N PRO A 97 -18.99 6.98 -2.10
CA PRO A 97 -18.77 7.32 -0.69
C PRO A 97 -18.42 6.11 0.17
N GLU A 98 -18.82 4.90 -0.24
CA GLU A 98 -18.57 3.63 0.46
C GLU A 98 -17.20 3.02 0.13
N MET A 99 -16.43 3.63 -0.77
CA MET A 99 -15.05 3.21 -1.00
C MET A 99 -14.20 3.47 0.23
N THR A 100 -13.48 2.46 0.71
CA THR A 100 -12.52 2.62 1.80
C THR A 100 -11.09 2.63 1.27
N ARG A 101 -10.22 3.42 1.91
CA ARG A 101 -8.79 3.47 1.62
C ARG A 101 -8.01 3.43 2.93
N PHE A 102 -6.86 2.76 2.92
CA PHE A 102 -5.93 2.83 4.04
C PHE A 102 -5.41 4.26 4.21
N MET A 103 -5.39 4.75 5.45
CA MET A 103 -4.87 6.05 5.83
C MET A 103 -3.46 5.87 6.38
N MET A 104 -2.46 6.37 5.65
CA MET A 104 -1.05 6.28 6.00
C MET A 104 -0.35 7.61 5.77
N SER A 105 0.43 8.07 6.75
CA SER A 105 1.24 9.28 6.60
C SER A 105 2.51 9.03 5.77
N LEU A 106 3.18 10.11 5.33
CA LEU A 106 4.49 9.97 4.68
C LEU A 106 5.55 9.43 5.65
N GLU A 107 5.45 9.82 6.93
CA GLU A 107 6.33 9.33 7.98
C GLU A 107 6.16 7.82 8.17
N ASP A 108 4.93 7.32 8.19
CA ASP A 108 4.63 5.89 8.25
C ASP A 108 5.25 5.11 7.10
N ALA A 109 5.06 5.59 5.86
CA ALA A 109 5.66 4.97 4.68
C ALA A 109 7.20 4.96 4.75
N THR A 110 7.80 6.02 5.31
CA THR A 110 9.25 6.12 5.51
C THR A 110 9.72 5.14 6.59
N ASN A 111 9.00 5.05 7.71
CA ASN A 111 9.28 4.12 8.80
C ASN A 111 9.19 2.66 8.36
N LEU A 112 8.24 2.31 7.48
CA LEU A 112 8.16 0.98 6.88
C LEU A 112 9.41 0.63 6.06
N VAL A 113 9.94 1.58 5.28
CA VAL A 113 11.17 1.38 4.49
C VAL A 113 12.38 1.19 5.40
N LEU A 114 12.52 2.02 6.43
CA LEU A 114 13.60 1.89 7.41
C LEU A 114 13.52 0.57 8.17
N PHE A 115 12.30 0.14 8.54
CA PHE A 115 12.07 -1.13 9.20
C PHE A 115 12.50 -2.32 8.33
N ALA A 116 12.13 -2.31 7.04
CA ALA A 116 12.54 -3.35 6.09
C ALA A 116 14.06 -3.36 5.87
N LEU A 117 14.71 -2.19 5.89
CA LEU A 117 16.16 -2.07 5.76
C LEU A 117 16.90 -2.64 7.00
N GLU A 118 16.36 -2.46 8.19
CA GLU A 118 16.99 -2.91 9.44
C GLU A 118 16.69 -4.38 9.78
N LYS A 119 15.46 -4.85 9.53
CA LYS A 119 14.95 -6.15 10.00
C LYS A 119 14.76 -7.18 8.89
N GLY A 120 14.84 -6.77 7.63
CA GLY A 120 14.50 -7.62 6.50
C GLY A 120 15.55 -8.67 6.17
N ASN A 121 15.07 -9.87 5.83
CA ASN A 121 15.86 -10.89 5.14
C ASN A 121 15.51 -10.89 3.66
N SER A 122 16.42 -11.40 2.83
CA SER A 122 16.23 -11.42 1.38
C SER A 122 14.96 -12.19 1.02
N GLY A 123 14.07 -11.56 0.26
CA GLY A 123 12.77 -12.07 -0.16
C GLY A 123 11.60 -11.70 0.74
N ASP A 124 11.82 -11.04 1.87
CA ASP A 124 10.73 -10.58 2.73
C ASP A 124 9.92 -9.47 2.05
N THR A 125 8.60 -9.54 2.20
CA THR A 125 7.69 -8.43 1.95
C THR A 125 7.15 -7.90 3.28
N PHE A 126 7.34 -6.61 3.53
CA PHE A 126 6.82 -5.93 4.71
C PHE A 126 5.60 -5.07 4.37
N VAL A 127 4.60 -5.16 5.23
CA VAL A 127 3.38 -4.37 5.15
C VAL A 127 3.11 -3.74 6.49
N GLN A 128 2.83 -2.43 6.53
CA GLN A 128 2.38 -1.78 7.74
C GLN A 128 0.87 -1.93 7.90
N LYS A 129 0.42 -2.38 9.07
CA LYS A 129 -1.00 -2.33 9.45
C LYS A 129 -1.42 -0.88 9.53
N SER A 130 -2.48 -0.54 8.81
CA SER A 130 -2.94 0.84 8.68
C SER A 130 -4.46 0.88 8.90
N PRO A 131 -4.98 1.90 9.58
CA PRO A 131 -6.43 2.09 9.66
C PRO A 131 -6.96 2.57 8.31
N ALA A 132 -8.29 2.62 8.17
CA ALA A 132 -8.95 3.07 6.94
C ALA A 132 -10.10 4.04 7.24
N ALA A 133 -10.47 4.79 6.20
CA ALA A 133 -11.64 5.66 6.19
C ALA A 133 -12.37 5.54 4.86
N SER A 134 -13.67 5.83 4.85
CA SER A 134 -14.46 5.91 3.62
C SER A 134 -14.24 7.25 2.91
N LEU A 135 -14.47 7.30 1.59
CA LEU A 135 -14.37 8.56 0.85
C LEU A 135 -15.45 9.57 1.28
N GLY A 136 -16.64 9.08 1.67
CA GLY A 136 -17.68 9.94 2.22
C GLY A 136 -17.25 10.59 3.53
N GLN A 137 -16.69 9.79 4.44
CA GLN A 137 -16.15 10.28 5.71
C GLN A 137 -15.03 11.29 5.50
N LEU A 138 -14.08 10.99 4.61
CA LEU A 138 -12.99 11.90 4.28
C LEU A 138 -13.48 13.24 3.74
N ALA A 139 -14.48 13.23 2.85
CA ALA A 139 -15.08 14.45 2.31
C ALA A 139 -15.75 15.29 3.42
N GLY A 140 -16.51 14.65 4.32
CA GLY A 140 -17.14 15.30 5.46
C GLY A 140 -16.12 15.93 6.41
N VAL A 141 -15.13 15.15 6.86
CA VAL A 141 -14.11 15.64 7.81
C VAL A 141 -13.28 16.77 7.21
N LEU A 142 -12.93 16.73 5.93
CA LEU A 142 -12.23 17.85 5.28
C LEU A 142 -13.11 19.11 5.18
N THR A 143 -14.39 18.95 4.89
CA THR A 143 -15.35 20.06 4.86
C THR A 143 -15.45 20.73 6.24
N ASP A 144 -15.47 19.92 7.31
CA ASP A 144 -15.48 20.40 8.70
C ASP A 144 -14.16 21.08 9.10
N ILE A 145 -13.00 20.52 8.71
CA ILE A 145 -11.68 21.12 9.00
C ILE A 145 -11.56 22.51 8.40
N PHE A 146 -12.06 22.70 7.18
CA PHE A 146 -11.97 23.97 6.44
C PHE A 146 -13.18 24.89 6.68
N ALA A 147 -14.12 24.53 7.57
CA ALA A 147 -15.34 25.28 7.85
C ALA A 147 -16.11 25.69 6.58
N SER A 148 -16.21 24.76 5.64
CA SER A 148 -16.80 24.97 4.31
C SER A 148 -18.19 24.36 4.23
N ASP A 149 -19.03 24.84 3.30
CA ASP A 149 -20.37 24.33 3.02
C ASP A 149 -20.53 23.83 1.58
N VAL A 150 -19.41 23.65 0.86
CA VAL A 150 -19.43 23.13 -0.52
C VAL A 150 -20.19 21.80 -0.61
N PRO A 151 -21.05 21.63 -1.61
CA PRO A 151 -21.83 20.40 -1.75
C PRO A 151 -20.93 19.23 -2.18
N VAL A 152 -21.31 18.02 -1.78
CA VAL A 152 -20.70 16.79 -2.31
C VAL A 152 -21.45 16.35 -3.57
N GLN A 153 -20.72 16.19 -4.67
CA GLN A 153 -21.23 15.64 -5.92
C GLN A 153 -20.72 14.22 -6.11
N ILE A 154 -21.64 13.24 -6.12
CA ILE A 154 -21.32 11.85 -6.42
C ILE A 154 -21.18 11.69 -7.95
N ILE A 155 -19.97 11.34 -8.40
CA ILE A 155 -19.63 11.20 -9.83
C ILE A 155 -19.58 9.73 -10.28
N GLY A 156 -19.70 8.77 -9.35
CA GLY A 156 -19.60 7.34 -9.61
C GLY A 156 -18.17 6.82 -9.65
N THR A 157 -18.03 5.50 -9.54
CA THR A 157 -16.74 4.79 -9.59
C THR A 157 -16.05 4.98 -10.94
N ARG A 158 -14.79 5.42 -10.92
CA ARG A 158 -14.00 5.57 -12.15
C ARG A 158 -13.44 4.22 -12.59
N HIS A 159 -13.06 4.15 -13.86
CA HIS A 159 -12.44 2.96 -14.44
C HIS A 159 -11.15 2.59 -13.71
N GLY A 160 -10.99 1.31 -13.37
CA GLY A 160 -9.76 0.78 -12.76
C GLY A 160 -9.61 1.03 -11.26
N GLU A 161 -10.67 1.48 -10.58
CA GLU A 161 -10.75 1.61 -9.13
C GLU A 161 -11.45 0.43 -8.48
N LYS A 162 -11.00 0.03 -7.29
CA LYS A 162 -11.68 -0.95 -6.46
C LYS A 162 -12.55 -0.27 -5.41
N LYS A 163 -13.55 -0.99 -4.93
CA LYS A 163 -14.33 -0.56 -3.77
C LYS A 163 -13.44 -0.49 -2.52
N HIS A 164 -12.74 -1.59 -2.22
CA HIS A 164 -11.80 -1.71 -1.12
C HIS A 164 -10.43 -2.14 -1.64
N GLU A 165 -9.37 -1.59 -1.07
CA GLU A 165 -7.99 -2.00 -1.41
C GLU A 165 -7.57 -3.15 -0.48
N ALA A 166 -6.66 -4.00 -0.97
CA ALA A 166 -6.13 -5.12 -0.20
C ALA A 166 -4.62 -4.93 -0.01
N LEU A 167 -4.13 -5.17 1.20
CA LEU A 167 -2.70 -5.10 1.52
C LEU A 167 -2.07 -6.50 1.54
N LEU A 168 -2.83 -7.53 1.94
CA LEU A 168 -2.45 -8.93 1.82
C LEU A 168 -3.62 -9.71 1.23
N ASN A 169 -3.36 -10.61 0.30
CA ASN A 169 -4.35 -11.63 -0.07
C ASN A 169 -4.34 -12.78 0.94
N ARG A 170 -5.36 -13.65 0.90
CA ARG A 170 -5.48 -14.84 1.77
C ARG A 170 -4.24 -15.74 1.80
N GLU A 171 -3.52 -15.92 0.67
CA GLU A 171 -2.31 -16.75 0.62
C GLU A 171 -1.13 -16.07 1.34
N GLU A 172 -1.05 -14.75 1.24
CA GLU A 172 -0.08 -13.94 1.99
C GLU A 172 -0.43 -13.92 3.48
N MET A 173 -1.71 -13.81 3.84
CA MET A 173 -2.17 -13.81 5.24
C MET A 173 -1.76 -15.07 6.00
N ILE A 174 -1.86 -16.25 5.39
CA ILE A 174 -1.48 -17.52 6.01
C ILE A 174 0.01 -17.58 6.33
N ARG A 175 0.83 -16.94 5.49
CA ARG A 175 2.29 -16.91 5.62
C ARG A 175 2.77 -15.69 6.40
N ALA A 176 1.89 -14.74 6.68
CA ALA A 176 2.25 -13.51 7.33
C ALA A 176 2.58 -13.75 8.80
N ARG A 177 3.76 -13.30 9.21
CA ARG A 177 4.12 -13.18 10.61
C ARG A 177 3.70 -11.81 11.12
N ASP A 178 2.94 -11.79 12.21
CA ASP A 178 2.57 -10.57 12.91
C ASP A 178 3.74 -10.08 13.78
N LEU A 179 4.24 -8.87 13.48
CA LEU A 179 5.31 -8.18 14.20
C LEU A 179 4.79 -6.95 14.96
N GLY A 180 3.52 -6.97 15.36
CA GLY A 180 2.85 -5.83 16.01
C GLY A 180 2.35 -4.83 14.97
N ARG A 181 3.16 -3.82 14.63
CA ARG A 181 2.79 -2.76 13.66
C ARG A 181 2.90 -3.23 12.20
N TYR A 182 3.64 -4.30 11.95
CA TYR A 182 3.95 -4.79 10.61
C TYR A 182 3.54 -6.25 10.45
N TYR A 183 3.19 -6.62 9.22
CA TYR A 183 3.23 -7.99 8.74
C TYR A 183 4.53 -8.23 7.97
N GLN A 184 5.16 -9.37 8.20
CA GLN A 184 6.27 -9.89 7.42
C GLN A 184 5.80 -11.12 6.65
N ILE A 185 5.86 -11.06 5.33
CA ILE A 185 5.58 -12.19 4.45
C ILE A 185 6.93 -12.66 3.92
N SER A 186 7.40 -13.78 4.46
CA SER A 186 8.65 -14.35 3.98
C SER A 186 8.48 -14.94 2.59
N SER A 187 9.56 -14.84 1.80
CA SER A 187 9.58 -15.51 0.50
C SER A 187 9.33 -16.99 0.73
N ASP A 188 8.49 -17.56 -0.12
CA ASP A 188 8.26 -18.98 -0.10
C ASP A 188 9.54 -19.69 -0.54
N THR A 189 10.24 -20.29 0.44
CA THR A 189 11.49 -21.04 0.28
C THR A 189 11.23 -22.53 -0.02
N ARG A 190 10.01 -22.92 -0.41
CA ARG A 190 9.71 -24.30 -0.85
C ARG A 190 10.49 -24.60 -2.14
N ASP A 191 11.70 -25.13 -1.98
CA ASP A 191 12.70 -25.58 -2.96
C ASP A 191 12.21 -25.85 -4.39
N LEU A 192 11.92 -24.85 -5.24
CA LEU A 192 11.51 -25.05 -6.66
C LEU A 192 10.54 -26.25 -6.88
N ASN A 193 9.73 -26.60 -5.88
CA ASN A 193 9.16 -27.93 -5.80
C ASN A 193 7.75 -27.87 -6.39
N TYR A 194 7.67 -28.17 -7.68
CA TYR A 194 6.44 -28.07 -8.46
C TYR A 194 5.30 -28.96 -7.93
N GLU A 195 5.59 -29.99 -7.11
CA GLU A 195 4.59 -30.91 -6.55
C GLU A 195 3.49 -30.23 -5.71
N LEU A 196 3.79 -29.12 -5.04
CA LEU A 196 2.81 -28.40 -4.21
C LEU A 196 1.83 -27.53 -4.99
N TYR A 197 2.08 -27.27 -6.27
CA TYR A 197 1.12 -26.63 -7.16
C TYR A 197 0.08 -27.63 -7.72
N PHE A 198 0.36 -28.94 -7.66
CA PHE A 198 -0.45 -29.97 -8.32
C PHE A 198 -1.08 -31.02 -7.38
N GLU A 199 -0.45 -31.38 -6.24
CA GLU A 199 -0.88 -32.57 -5.47
C GLU A 199 -1.26 -32.35 -3.99
N LYS A 200 -0.91 -31.20 -3.36
CA LYS A 200 -1.24 -30.93 -1.94
C LYS A 200 -1.79 -29.51 -1.75
N GLY A 201 -3.12 -29.39 -1.66
CA GLY A 201 -3.78 -28.15 -1.26
C GLY A 201 -3.69 -27.92 0.25
N GLU A 202 -3.46 -26.67 0.67
CA GLU A 202 -3.45 -26.28 2.09
C GLU A 202 -4.86 -25.89 2.54
N GLN A 203 -5.52 -26.73 3.35
CA GLN A 203 -6.91 -26.51 3.80
C GLN A 203 -7.11 -25.22 4.61
N LYS A 204 -6.03 -24.60 5.13
CA LYS A 204 -6.12 -23.31 5.83
C LYS A 204 -6.48 -22.15 4.89
N VAL A 205 -6.13 -22.24 3.60
CA VAL A 205 -6.40 -21.18 2.60
C VAL A 205 -7.89 -20.92 2.40
N SER A 206 -8.75 -21.92 2.65
CA SER A 206 -10.19 -21.76 2.45
C SER A 206 -10.89 -20.98 3.57
N ARG A 207 -10.20 -20.66 4.68
CA ARG A 207 -10.80 -20.00 5.86
C ARG A 207 -10.28 -18.57 6.12
N GLU A 208 -9.15 -18.20 5.53
CA GLU A 208 -8.58 -16.86 5.70
C GLU A 208 -9.15 -15.88 4.67
N GLU A 209 -9.41 -14.66 5.14
CA GLU A 209 -9.84 -13.55 4.31
C GLU A 209 -8.65 -12.68 3.88
N ASP A 210 -8.81 -11.90 2.82
CA ASP A 210 -7.84 -10.88 2.45
C ASP A 210 -7.78 -9.80 3.56
N TYR A 211 -6.61 -9.22 3.83
CA TYR A 211 -6.51 -8.02 4.67
C TYR A 211 -6.79 -6.78 3.82
N THR A 212 -7.93 -6.13 4.06
CA THR A 212 -8.46 -5.06 3.22
C THR A 212 -8.74 -3.78 4.01
N SER A 213 -8.95 -2.68 3.28
CA SER A 213 -9.35 -1.42 3.89
C SER A 213 -10.78 -1.46 4.45
N GLU A 214 -11.57 -2.51 4.21
CA GLU A 214 -12.91 -2.70 4.78
C GLU A 214 -12.85 -3.41 6.14
N ASN A 215 -12.01 -4.43 6.28
CA ASN A 215 -11.94 -5.25 7.50
C ASN A 215 -10.83 -4.82 8.49
N THR A 216 -10.08 -3.77 8.18
CA THR A 216 -9.16 -3.14 9.13
C THR A 216 -9.89 -2.21 10.11
N THR A 217 -9.14 -1.63 11.07
CA THR A 217 -9.65 -0.61 11.97
C THR A 217 -10.19 0.58 11.17
N GLN A 218 -11.49 0.81 11.25
CA GLN A 218 -12.13 1.98 10.67
C GLN A 218 -11.98 3.16 11.61
N LEU A 219 -11.50 4.29 11.10
CA LEU A 219 -11.35 5.52 11.87
C LEU A 219 -12.72 6.11 12.19
N SER A 220 -12.85 6.65 13.40
CA SER A 220 -13.89 7.64 13.71
C SER A 220 -13.58 8.99 13.05
N ASP A 221 -14.57 9.87 12.97
CA ASP A 221 -14.40 11.22 12.42
C ASP A 221 -13.33 12.02 13.20
N ASP A 222 -13.31 11.87 14.52
CA ASP A 222 -12.32 12.53 15.39
C ASP A 222 -10.90 12.00 15.15
N GLU A 223 -10.73 10.68 15.00
CA GLU A 223 -9.42 10.08 14.71
C GLU A 223 -8.93 10.49 13.32
N LEU A 224 -9.79 10.46 12.31
CA LEU A 224 -9.44 10.91 10.96
C LEU A 224 -9.09 12.40 10.95
N LYS A 225 -9.86 13.22 11.66
CA LYS A 225 -9.59 14.66 11.80
C LYS A 225 -8.24 14.91 12.46
N ALA A 226 -7.92 14.19 13.53
CA ALA A 226 -6.63 14.28 14.21
C ALA A 226 -5.47 13.90 13.27
N MET A 227 -5.61 12.80 12.52
CA MET A 227 -4.60 12.39 11.52
C MET A 227 -4.41 13.43 10.42
N LEU A 228 -5.50 14.00 9.90
CA LEU A 228 -5.44 15.02 8.84
C LEU A 228 -4.80 16.32 9.34
N LEU A 229 -5.15 16.77 10.55
CA LEU A 229 -4.59 17.98 11.14
C LEU A 229 -3.11 17.85 11.48
N ASP A 230 -2.58 16.64 11.59
CA ASP A 230 -1.14 16.43 11.79
C ASP A 230 -0.32 16.55 10.50
N LEU A 231 -0.95 16.47 9.33
CA LEU A 231 -0.26 16.60 8.05
C LEU A 231 0.22 18.05 7.82
N ASP A 232 1.51 18.23 7.56
CA ASP A 232 2.10 19.54 7.23
C ASP A 232 1.37 20.23 6.07
N TYR A 233 0.92 19.46 5.08
CA TYR A 233 0.12 19.97 3.97
C TYR A 233 -1.18 20.63 4.44
N ILE A 234 -1.93 20.00 5.36
CA ILE A 234 -3.20 20.55 5.86
C ILE A 234 -2.94 21.77 6.72
N LYS A 235 -1.91 21.74 7.58
CA LYS A 235 -1.48 22.89 8.40
C LYS A 235 -1.19 24.11 7.51
N GLN A 236 -0.41 23.91 6.44
CA GLN A 236 -0.08 24.97 5.48
C GLN A 236 -1.33 25.50 4.75
N GLU A 237 -2.23 24.62 4.31
CA GLU A 237 -3.43 25.02 3.57
C GLU A 237 -4.45 25.79 4.43
N LEU A 238 -4.42 25.58 5.76
CA LEU A 238 -5.17 26.35 6.76
C LEU A 238 -4.51 27.70 7.13
N GLY A 239 -3.28 27.95 6.69
CA GLY A 239 -2.51 29.15 7.03
C GLY A 239 -1.88 29.11 8.42
N ALA A 240 -1.64 27.92 8.97
CA ALA A 240 -0.93 27.67 10.23
C ALA A 240 0.58 27.52 10.03
#